data_AF-A0A0R2B1Y0-F1
#
_entry.id   AF-A0A0R2B1Y0-F1
#
_cell.length_a   1.000
_cell.length_b   1.000
_cell.length_c   1.000
_cell.angle_alpha   90.00
_cell.angle_beta   90.00
_cell.angle_gamma   90.00
#
_symmetry.space_group_name_H-M   'P 1'
#
loop_
_entity.id
_entity.type
_entity.pdbx_description
1 polymer ?
#
loop_
_entity_poly.entity_id
_entity_poly.type
_entity_poly.pdbx_seq_one_letter_code
_entity_poly.pdbx_strand_id
1 'polypeptide(L)'
;MKRSWVIGIIVAVIVVAGGGWFAYSQHQKQVDIDQHSAPYYSDTSKKGEIYGSGKDILNSYQIDQFYSIARGAIDSQVRKGLSDQLDNESLYVEKVKGKGRYYIEYVSKLDAGIIKRNFRTTFTAGLETADFRKSKTFNIYNFQSGLKDFVDEYDPD
;
A
#
# COMPACT_ATOMS: atom_id res chain seq x y z
N MET A 1 -43.22 41.43 -20.11
CA MET A 1 -42.37 40.32 -20.59
C MET A 1 -40.94 40.30 -20.00
N LYS A 2 -40.65 40.87 -18.82
CA LYS A 2 -39.26 40.94 -18.27
C LYS A 2 -38.94 39.96 -17.13
N ARG A 3 -39.95 39.30 -16.52
CA ARG A 3 -39.75 38.43 -15.33
C ARG A 3 -39.32 37.00 -15.64
N SER A 4 -39.70 36.42 -16.79
CA SER A 4 -39.32 35.03 -17.15
C SER A 4 -37.82 34.84 -17.42
N TRP A 5 -37.13 35.86 -17.93
CA TRP A 5 -35.70 35.75 -18.26
C TRP A 5 -34.82 35.75 -16.99
N VAL A 6 -35.23 36.52 -15.97
CA VAL A 6 -34.56 36.56 -14.67
C VAL A 6 -34.66 35.21 -13.95
N ILE A 7 -35.83 34.55 -14.02
CA ILE A 7 -36.03 33.21 -13.45
C ILE A 7 -35.15 32.18 -14.17
N GLY A 8 -35.05 32.25 -15.50
CA GLY A 8 -34.16 31.38 -16.27
C GLY A 8 -32.67 31.52 -15.89
N ILE A 9 -32.20 32.75 -15.66
CA ILE A 9 -30.83 33.02 -15.22
C ILE A 9 -30.59 32.48 -13.81
N ILE A 10 -31.53 32.67 -12.87
CA ILE A 10 -31.41 32.16 -11.50
C ILE A 10 -31.32 30.63 -11.50
N VAL A 11 -32.17 29.95 -12.28
CA VAL A 11 -32.14 28.49 -12.40
C VAL A 11 -30.81 28.02 -13.00
N ALA A 12 -30.31 28.70 -14.04
CA ALA A 12 -29.02 28.36 -14.64
C ALA A 12 -27.85 28.51 -13.66
N VAL A 13 -27.83 29.58 -12.85
CA VAL A 13 -26.78 29.80 -11.84
C VAL A 13 -26.83 28.72 -10.76
N ILE A 14 -28.02 28.31 -10.30
CA ILE A 14 -28.17 27.25 -9.30
C ILE A 14 -27.69 25.90 -9.85
N VAL A 15 -27.99 25.57 -11.12
CA VAL A 15 -27.55 24.32 -11.75
C VAL A 15 -26.04 24.29 -11.96
N VAL A 16 -25.42 25.40 -12.38
CA VAL A 16 -23.97 25.49 -12.56
C VAL A 16 -23.23 25.43 -11.22
N ALA A 17 -23.72 26.15 -10.20
CA ALA A 17 -23.14 26.11 -8.85
C ALA A 17 -23.29 24.72 -8.20
N GLY A 18 -24.47 24.09 -8.33
CA GLY A 18 -24.74 22.75 -7.81
C GLY A 18 -23.92 21.66 -8.53
N GLY A 19 -23.80 21.74 -9.85
CA GLY A 19 -22.99 20.82 -10.65
C GLY A 19 -21.49 20.94 -10.35
N GLY A 20 -20.99 22.17 -10.18
CA GLY A 20 -19.59 22.44 -9.82
C GLY A 20 -19.21 21.90 -8.44
N TRP A 21 -20.08 22.09 -7.42
CA TRP A 21 -19.83 21.54 -6.09
C TRP A 21 -19.89 20.01 -6.11
N PHE A 22 -20.86 19.40 -6.79
CA PHE A 22 -20.94 17.94 -6.88
C PHE A 22 -19.68 17.34 -7.53
N ALA A 23 -19.23 17.89 -8.66
CA ALA A 23 -18.00 17.46 -9.33
C ALA A 23 -16.75 17.64 -8.44
N TYR A 24 -16.63 18.77 -7.75
CA TYR A 24 -15.54 19.03 -6.81
C TYR A 24 -15.52 18.02 -5.65
N SER A 25 -16.68 17.72 -5.08
CA SER A 25 -16.81 16.76 -3.98
C SER A 25 -16.45 15.33 -4.40
N GLN A 26 -16.79 14.93 -5.62
CA GLN A 26 -16.43 13.62 -6.18
C GLN A 26 -14.92 13.56 -6.47
N HIS A 27 -14.35 14.64 -7.01
CA HIS A 27 -12.91 14.72 -7.26
C HIS A 27 -12.09 14.61 -5.97
N GLN A 28 -12.47 15.33 -4.91
CA GLN A 28 -11.80 15.22 -3.61
C GLN A 28 -11.87 13.80 -3.02
N LYS A 29 -13.02 13.13 -3.15
CA LYS A 29 -13.15 11.72 -2.72
C LYS A 29 -12.21 10.81 -3.49
N GLN A 30 -12.05 11.01 -4.79
CA GLN A 30 -11.14 10.21 -5.61
C GLN A 30 -9.68 10.43 -5.19
N VAL A 31 -9.26 11.69 -5.01
CA VAL A 31 -7.92 12.03 -4.55
C VAL A 31 -7.62 11.41 -3.19
N ASP A 32 -8.57 11.48 -2.25
CA ASP A 32 -8.43 10.86 -0.92
C ASP A 32 -8.30 9.33 -1.01
N ILE A 33 -9.08 8.68 -1.88
CA ILE A 33 -8.96 7.24 -2.13
C ILE A 33 -7.59 6.92 -2.70
N ASP A 34 -7.11 7.68 -3.68
CA ASP A 34 -5.83 7.43 -4.35
C ASP A 34 -4.65 7.62 -3.39
N GLN A 35 -4.73 8.56 -2.44
CA GLN A 35 -3.70 8.80 -1.43
C GLN A 35 -3.61 7.68 -0.39
N HIS A 36 -4.70 6.98 -0.11
CA HIS A 36 -4.76 5.96 0.95
C HIS A 36 -4.86 4.52 0.43
N SER A 37 -4.94 4.34 -0.89
CA SER A 37 -5.02 3.02 -1.50
C SER A 37 -3.67 2.59 -2.02
N ALA A 38 -3.35 1.29 -1.93
CA ALA A 38 -2.32 0.69 -2.75
C ALA A 38 -2.66 0.96 -4.22
N PRO A 39 -1.68 1.30 -5.08
CA PRO A 39 -1.96 1.58 -6.48
C PRO A 39 -2.78 0.45 -7.12
N TYR A 40 -3.97 0.83 -7.56
CA TYR A 40 -4.99 -0.08 -8.03
C TYR A 40 -5.17 0.14 -9.53
N TYR A 41 -4.91 -0.89 -10.33
CA TYR A 41 -5.36 -0.91 -11.72
C TYR A 41 -6.41 -2.00 -11.85
N SER A 42 -7.57 -1.64 -12.40
CA SER A 42 -8.66 -2.54 -12.76
C SER A 42 -8.23 -3.69 -13.68
N ASP A 43 -7.10 -3.52 -14.38
CA ASP A 43 -6.50 -4.53 -15.23
C ASP A 43 -5.64 -5.52 -14.43
N THR A 44 -6.09 -6.77 -14.37
CA THR A 44 -5.46 -7.88 -13.65
C THR A 44 -4.24 -8.47 -14.37
N SER A 45 -4.00 -8.06 -15.63
CA SER A 45 -2.88 -8.53 -16.45
C SER A 45 -1.63 -7.66 -16.36
N LYS A 46 -1.75 -6.43 -15.86
CA LYS A 46 -0.65 -5.47 -15.78
C LYS A 46 0.29 -5.76 -14.61
N LYS A 47 1.60 -5.82 -14.90
CA LYS A 47 2.69 -5.72 -13.95
C LYS A 47 3.25 -4.30 -13.97
N GLY A 48 3.78 -3.84 -12.85
CA GLY A 48 4.38 -2.51 -12.74
C GLY A 48 5.14 -2.40 -11.43
N GLU A 49 6.33 -1.81 -11.50
CA GLU A 49 7.10 -1.40 -10.33
C GLU A 49 6.45 -0.18 -9.69
N ILE A 50 6.23 -0.23 -8.38
CA ILE A 50 5.50 0.80 -7.63
C ILE A 50 6.39 1.41 -6.54
N TYR A 51 7.42 0.69 -6.10
CA TYR A 51 8.41 1.21 -5.18
C TYR A 51 9.79 0.64 -5.51
N GLY A 52 10.69 1.53 -5.91
CA GLY A 52 11.97 1.24 -6.56
C GLY A 52 12.27 2.31 -7.63
N SER A 53 13.44 2.29 -8.27
CA SER A 53 13.94 3.38 -9.14
C SER A 53 13.12 3.55 -10.43
N GLY A 54 11.92 4.15 -10.35
CA GLY A 54 11.02 4.28 -11.50
C GLY A 54 9.74 5.09 -11.25
N LYS A 55 9.00 5.37 -12.34
CA LYS A 55 7.78 6.18 -12.39
C LYS A 55 6.57 5.41 -11.83
N ASP A 56 6.32 5.55 -10.54
CA ASP A 56 5.01 5.57 -9.86
C ASP A 56 5.28 5.62 -8.35
N ILE A 57 5.70 6.78 -7.87
CA ILE A 57 6.25 6.94 -6.51
C ILE A 57 5.11 6.83 -5.49
N LEU A 58 5.14 5.78 -4.66
CA LEU A 58 4.30 5.70 -3.47
C LEU A 58 4.47 6.95 -2.60
N ASN A 59 3.38 7.48 -2.06
CA ASN A 59 3.45 8.49 -1.02
C ASN A 59 3.89 7.87 0.32
N SER A 60 4.28 8.72 1.27
CA SER A 60 4.78 8.28 2.59
C SER A 60 3.82 7.36 3.33
N TYR A 61 2.51 7.64 3.28
CA TYR A 61 1.51 6.78 3.92
C TYR A 61 1.51 5.37 3.32
N GLN A 62 1.49 5.26 1.99
CA GLN A 62 1.51 3.96 1.30
C GLN A 62 2.80 3.19 1.59
N ILE A 63 3.95 3.88 1.63
CA ILE A 63 5.25 3.28 1.98
C ILE A 63 5.17 2.67 3.40
N ASP A 64 4.67 3.43 4.37
CA ASP A 64 4.54 2.97 5.75
C ASP A 64 3.61 1.75 5.86
N GLN A 65 2.54 1.71 5.08
CA GLN A 65 1.64 0.55 5.05
C GLN A 65 2.33 -0.69 4.49
N PHE A 66 3.15 -0.58 3.45
CA PHE A 66 3.90 -1.74 2.94
C PHE A 66 5.00 -2.21 3.88
N TYR A 67 5.70 -1.31 4.59
CA TYR A 67 6.60 -1.71 5.67
C TYR A 67 5.85 -2.44 6.79
N SER A 68 4.67 -1.95 7.18
CA SER A 68 3.81 -2.61 8.18
C SER A 68 3.40 -4.03 7.74
N ILE A 69 3.04 -4.20 6.46
CA ILE A 69 2.74 -5.52 5.88
C ILE A 69 3.97 -6.43 5.93
N ALA A 70 5.16 -5.95 5.57
CA ALA A 70 6.40 -6.73 5.61
C ALA A 70 6.75 -7.19 7.03
N ARG A 71 6.64 -6.30 8.02
CA ARG A 71 6.85 -6.61 9.44
C ARG A 71 5.84 -7.63 9.95
N GLY A 72 4.56 -7.42 9.64
CA GLY A 72 3.49 -8.37 9.99
C GLY A 72 3.70 -9.75 9.35
N ALA A 73 4.26 -9.81 8.12
CA ALA A 73 4.60 -11.07 7.48
C ALA A 73 5.71 -11.81 8.25
N ILE A 74 6.79 -11.12 8.62
CA ILE A 74 7.86 -11.67 9.47
C ILE A 74 7.29 -12.18 10.80
N ASP A 75 6.50 -11.37 11.49
CA ASP A 75 5.95 -11.75 12.80
C ASP A 75 5.01 -12.96 12.72
N SER A 76 4.34 -13.15 11.58
CA SER A 76 3.44 -14.28 11.38
C SER A 76 4.12 -15.57 10.92
N GLN A 77 5.22 -15.47 10.16
CA GLN A 77 5.87 -16.62 9.52
C GLN A 77 7.18 -17.04 10.20
N VAL A 78 7.82 -16.14 10.94
CA VAL A 78 9.08 -16.39 11.64
C VAL A 78 8.82 -16.47 13.14
N ARG A 79 8.56 -15.33 13.78
CA ARG A 79 8.27 -15.26 15.22
C ARG A 79 7.60 -13.94 15.58
N LYS A 80 6.55 -14.00 16.40
CA LYS A 80 5.81 -12.80 16.83
C LYS A 80 6.71 -11.83 17.60
N GLY A 81 6.69 -10.55 17.21
CA GLY A 81 7.45 -9.47 17.85
C GLY A 81 8.92 -9.42 17.45
N LEU A 82 9.35 -10.26 16.50
CA LEU A 82 10.70 -10.22 15.97
C LEU A 82 10.91 -8.96 15.14
N SER A 83 9.87 -8.49 14.44
CA SER A 83 9.95 -7.31 13.59
C SER A 83 10.31 -6.02 14.35
N ASP A 84 10.02 -5.95 15.66
CA ASP A 84 10.38 -4.83 16.53
C ASP A 84 11.90 -4.72 16.78
N GLN A 85 12.65 -5.81 16.54
CA GLN A 85 14.11 -5.87 16.68
C GLN A 85 14.84 -5.58 15.36
N LEU A 86 14.11 -5.23 14.31
CA LEU A 86 14.63 -5.08 12.96
C LEU A 86 14.52 -3.62 12.50
N ASP A 87 15.64 -3.09 12.01
CA ASP A 87 15.67 -1.82 11.30
C ASP A 87 15.27 -2.00 9.84
N ASN A 88 14.53 -1.02 9.29
CA ASN A 88 14.19 -0.99 7.86
C ASN A 88 15.38 -0.50 7.05
N GLU A 89 15.90 -1.31 6.13
CA GLU A 89 16.96 -0.89 5.20
C GLU A 89 16.39 -0.50 3.84
N SER A 90 15.65 -1.42 3.22
CA SER A 90 15.01 -1.15 1.94
C SER A 90 13.72 -1.93 1.77
N LEU A 91 12.89 -1.42 0.88
CA LEU A 91 11.66 -2.04 0.46
C LEU A 91 11.61 -1.94 -1.06
N TYR A 92 11.06 -2.95 -1.70
CA TYR A 92 10.73 -2.98 -3.11
C TYR A 92 9.34 -3.58 -3.24
N VAL A 93 8.49 -2.93 -4.02
CA VAL A 93 7.10 -3.36 -4.22
C VAL A 93 6.77 -3.35 -5.69
N GLU A 94 6.35 -4.51 -6.19
CA GLU A 94 5.89 -4.70 -7.56
C GLU A 94 4.46 -5.24 -7.57
N LYS A 95 3.60 -4.68 -8.42
CA LYS A 95 2.31 -5.31 -8.70
C LYS A 95 2.51 -6.58 -9.51
N VAL A 96 1.88 -7.67 -9.07
CA VAL A 96 1.87 -8.93 -9.80
C VAL A 96 0.47 -9.28 -10.31
N LYS A 97 0.38 -10.33 -11.13
CA LYS A 97 -0.89 -10.78 -11.71
C LYS A 97 -1.89 -11.16 -10.62
N GLY A 98 -3.09 -10.58 -10.70
CA GLY A 98 -4.20 -10.81 -9.78
C GLY A 98 -4.66 -9.54 -9.05
N LYS A 99 -5.91 -9.56 -8.58
CA LYS A 99 -6.51 -8.42 -7.87
C LYS A 99 -5.88 -8.26 -6.49
N GLY A 100 -5.39 -7.05 -6.18
CA GLY A 100 -4.83 -6.72 -4.85
C GLY A 100 -3.56 -7.49 -4.51
N ARG A 101 -2.78 -7.93 -5.51
CA ARG A 101 -1.56 -8.72 -5.29
C ARG A 101 -0.30 -7.92 -5.55
N TYR A 102 0.60 -7.97 -4.58
CA TYR A 102 1.84 -7.20 -4.58
C TYR A 102 3.00 -8.12 -4.17
N TYR A 103 4.00 -8.24 -5.02
CA TYR A 103 5.29 -8.79 -4.63
C TYR A 103 6.03 -7.77 -3.79
N ILE A 104 6.59 -8.22 -2.68
CA ILE A 104 7.32 -7.40 -1.72
C ILE A 104 8.68 -8.06 -1.51
N GLU A 105 9.75 -7.29 -1.75
CA GLU A 105 11.08 -7.59 -1.24
C GLU A 105 11.41 -6.57 -0.16
N TYR A 106 11.70 -7.05 1.04
CA TYR A 106 12.00 -6.24 2.21
C TYR A 106 13.36 -6.66 2.74
N VAL A 107 14.27 -5.69 2.87
CA VAL A 107 15.56 -5.86 3.51
C VAL A 107 15.49 -5.22 4.89
N SER A 108 15.72 -6.05 5.90
CA SER A 108 15.80 -5.64 7.30
C SER A 108 17.20 -5.84 7.84
N LYS A 109 17.58 -5.05 8.82
CA LYS A 109 18.83 -5.23 9.55
C LYS A 109 18.55 -5.60 11.00
N LEU A 110 19.18 -6.68 11.46
CA LEU A 110 19.25 -7.00 12.88
C LEU A 110 20.53 -6.36 13.45
N ASP A 111 20.36 -5.50 14.46
CA ASP A 111 21.46 -4.88 15.19
C ASP A 111 21.43 -5.34 16.66
N ALA A 112 21.94 -6.55 16.91
CA ALA A 112 22.00 -7.16 18.23
C ALA A 112 23.40 -6.97 18.83
N GLY A 113 23.77 -5.70 19.10
CA GLY A 113 25.06 -5.32 19.66
C GLY A 113 26.22 -5.57 18.70
N ILE A 114 26.88 -6.72 18.82
CA ILE A 114 28.05 -7.10 17.99
C ILE A 114 27.60 -7.70 16.65
N ILE A 115 26.41 -8.29 16.60
CA ILE A 115 25.86 -8.89 15.38
C ILE A 115 25.08 -7.82 14.62
N LYS A 116 25.62 -7.39 13.48
CA LYS A 116 24.94 -6.54 12.50
C LYS A 116 24.78 -7.35 11.21
N ARG A 117 23.55 -7.76 10.90
CA ARG A 117 23.29 -8.59 9.71
C ARG A 117 22.04 -8.13 8.98
N ASN A 118 22.14 -8.06 7.66
CA ASN A 118 21.02 -7.78 6.80
C ASN A 118 20.35 -9.08 6.37
N PHE A 119 19.03 -9.07 6.37
CA PHE A 119 18.19 -10.19 5.95
C PHE A 119 17.25 -9.73 4.86
N ARG A 120 17.17 -10.52 3.80
CA ARG A 120 16.20 -10.33 2.72
C ARG A 120 15.00 -11.23 2.97
N THR A 121 13.81 -10.64 2.86
CA THR A 121 12.52 -11.33 2.91
C THR A 121 11.74 -11.02 1.65
N THR A 122 11.25 -12.05 0.96
CA THR A 122 10.43 -11.92 -0.25
C THR A 122 9.12 -12.67 -0.08
N PHE A 123 8.02 -12.07 -0.53
CA PHE A 123 6.70 -12.70 -0.50
C PHE A 123 5.74 -11.97 -1.44
N THR A 124 4.57 -12.58 -1.69
CA THR A 124 3.44 -11.89 -2.31
C THR A 124 2.37 -11.64 -1.27
N ALA A 125 2.02 -10.37 -1.06
CA ALA A 125 0.88 -9.94 -0.26
C ALA A 125 -0.39 -9.94 -1.11
N GLY A 126 -1.48 -10.50 -0.58
CA GLY A 126 -2.83 -10.35 -1.12
C GLY A 126 -3.68 -9.49 -0.20
N LEU A 127 -4.06 -8.31 -0.67
CA LEU A 127 -4.96 -7.38 0.01
C LEU A 127 -6.40 -7.62 -0.44
N GLU A 128 -7.34 -7.69 0.50
CA GLU A 128 -8.76 -7.84 0.20
C GLU A 128 -9.33 -6.57 -0.47
N THR A 129 -8.89 -5.41 0.02
CA THR A 129 -9.21 -4.08 -0.50
C THR A 129 -7.93 -3.30 -0.75
N ALA A 130 -7.94 -2.45 -1.78
CA ALA A 130 -6.80 -1.58 -2.08
C ALA A 130 -6.65 -0.45 -1.05
N ASP A 131 -7.75 0.04 -0.48
CA ASP A 131 -7.75 1.09 0.55
C ASP A 131 -7.18 0.55 1.86
N PHE A 132 -5.96 0.98 2.23
CA PHE A 132 -5.28 0.51 3.43
C PHE A 132 -6.03 0.84 4.71
N ARG A 133 -6.87 1.90 4.71
CA ARG A 133 -7.72 2.25 5.86
C ARG A 133 -8.80 1.20 6.13
N LYS A 134 -9.13 0.39 5.13
CA LYS A 134 -10.16 -0.65 5.18
C LYS A 134 -9.57 -2.06 5.21
N SER A 135 -8.29 -2.23 4.90
CA SER A 135 -7.61 -3.54 4.92
C SER A 135 -6.97 -3.77 6.28
N LYS A 136 -7.59 -4.59 7.13
CA LYS A 136 -7.01 -4.98 8.44
C LYS A 136 -6.17 -6.26 8.38
N THR A 137 -6.34 -7.03 7.32
CA THR A 137 -5.71 -8.34 7.15
C THR A 137 -5.16 -8.46 5.74
N PHE A 138 -4.16 -9.32 5.58
CA PHE A 138 -3.58 -9.65 4.28
C PHE A 138 -3.21 -11.12 4.27
N ASN A 139 -3.19 -11.70 3.07
CA ASN A 139 -2.73 -13.06 2.84
C ASN A 139 -1.27 -13.05 2.41
N ILE A 140 -0.50 -14.05 2.84
CA ILE A 140 0.91 -14.20 2.50
C ILE A 140 1.04 -15.42 1.59
N TYR A 141 1.73 -15.26 0.47
CA TYR A 141 2.03 -16.33 -0.46
C TYR A 141 3.53 -16.35 -0.77
N ASN A 142 4.08 -17.54 -1.00
CA ASN A 142 5.47 -17.75 -1.42
C ASN A 142 6.49 -17.02 -0.53
N PHE A 143 6.32 -17.11 0.79
CA PHE A 143 7.21 -16.47 1.74
C PHE A 143 8.58 -17.15 1.74
N GLN A 144 9.64 -16.34 1.59
CA GLN A 144 11.03 -16.75 1.71
C GLN A 144 11.77 -15.69 2.51
N SER A 145 12.57 -16.10 3.50
CA SER A 145 13.30 -15.14 4.33
C SER A 145 14.58 -15.74 4.85
N GLY A 146 15.71 -15.09 4.55
CA GLY A 146 16.99 -15.47 5.16
C GLY A 146 17.03 -15.23 6.67
N LEU A 147 16.10 -14.41 7.21
CA LEU A 147 15.91 -14.27 8.66
C LEU A 147 15.28 -15.52 9.24
N LYS A 148 14.33 -16.15 8.55
CA LYS A 148 13.72 -17.40 8.99
C LYS A 148 14.78 -18.50 9.12
N ASP A 149 15.60 -18.66 8.08
CA ASP A 149 16.68 -19.66 8.07
C ASP A 149 17.67 -19.42 9.23
N PHE A 150 17.99 -18.15 9.51
CA PHE A 150 18.85 -17.78 10.64
C PHE A 150 18.19 -18.08 12.00
N VAL A 151 16.92 -17.75 12.19
CA VAL A 151 16.24 -18.05 13.47
C VAL A 151 16.15 -19.56 13.68
N ASP A 152 15.76 -20.33 12.66
CA ASP A 152 15.67 -21.79 12.73
C ASP A 152 17.02 -22.45 13.07
N GLU A 153 18.15 -21.86 12.64
CA GLU A 153 19.50 -22.38 12.90
C GLU A 153 20.01 -22.07 14.31
N TYR A 154 19.75 -20.87 14.83
CA TYR A 154 20.37 -20.36 16.08
C TYR A 154 19.43 -20.31 17.29
N ASP A 155 18.12 -20.43 17.07
CA ASP A 155 17.08 -20.47 18.11
C ASP A 155 15.95 -21.42 17.65
N PRO A 156 16.24 -22.72 17.40
CA PRO A 156 15.21 -23.69 17.10
C PRO A 156 14.35 -23.87 18.36
N ASP A 157 13.04 -23.71 18.20
CA ASP A 157 12.03 -23.93 19.26
C ASP A 157 12.26 -25.23 20.07
#